data_AF-A0A0V1GY09-F1
#
_entry.id   AF-A0A0V1GY09-F1
#
_cell.length_a   1.000
_cell.length_b   1.000
_cell.length_c   1.000
_cell.angle_alpha   90.00
_cell.angle_beta   90.00
_cell.angle_gamma   90.00
#
_symmetry.space_group_name_H-M   'P 1'
#
loop_
_entity.id
_entity.type
_entity.pdbx_description
1 polymer ?
#
loop_
_entity_poly.entity_id
_entity_poly.type
_entity_poly.pdbx_seq_one_letter_code
_entity_poly.pdbx_strand_id
1 'polypeptide(L)'
;MKTLKDNFHNETIEEYYKRVNTVVNMILKLHENTKCNLLFVVHAPTIDAIGRSLMNKPATGLSNYELSKMGIHFPYASVVGLEETTPNGKWQLMPNILPPISCLDFSNRVNINFFTRP
;
A
#
# COMPACT_ATOMS: atom_id res chain seq x y z
N MET A 1 13.81 0.64 27.56
CA MET A 1 13.60 1.06 26.16
C MET A 1 12.40 0.28 25.64
N LYS A 2 11.31 0.94 25.22
CA LYS A 2 10.15 0.24 24.63
C LYS A 2 10.48 -0.16 23.19
N THR A 3 10.18 -1.40 22.82
CA THR A 3 10.34 -1.89 21.45
C THR A 3 9.15 -1.50 20.58
N LEU A 4 9.29 -1.61 19.25
CA LEU A 4 8.15 -1.43 18.34
C LEU A 4 7.01 -2.40 18.66
N LYS A 5 7.34 -3.63 19.06
CA LYS A 5 6.36 -4.62 19.50
C LYS A 5 5.57 -4.11 20.71
N ASP A 6 6.24 -3.47 21.67
CA ASP A 6 5.58 -2.92 22.87
C ASP A 6 4.69 -1.70 22.56
N ASN A 7 4.98 -0.98 21.47
CA ASN A 7 4.23 0.21 21.08
C ASN A 7 2.99 -0.09 20.22
N PHE A 8 2.98 -1.22 19.50
CA PHE A 8 1.93 -1.53 18.52
C PHE A 8 1.24 -2.89 18.72
N HIS A 9 1.48 -3.57 19.84
CA HIS A 9 0.91 -4.90 20.12
C HIS A 9 -0.63 -4.96 20.00
N ASN A 10 -1.31 -3.85 20.34
CA ASN A 10 -2.77 -3.76 20.40
C ASN A 10 -3.34 -2.74 19.42
N GLU A 11 -2.63 -2.42 18.33
CA GLU A 11 -3.16 -1.47 17.35
C GLU A 11 -4.42 -2.02 16.68
N THR A 12 -5.43 -1.17 16.56
CA THR A 12 -6.62 -1.41 15.74
C THR A 12 -6.25 -1.33 14.25
N ILE A 13 -7.15 -1.82 13.38
CA ILE A 13 -6.99 -1.71 11.93
C ILE A 13 -6.84 -0.24 11.52
N GLU A 14 -7.69 0.64 12.04
CA GLU A 14 -7.66 2.06 11.70
C GLU A 14 -6.34 2.72 12.13
N GLU A 15 -5.81 2.36 13.30
CA GLU A 15 -4.51 2.82 13.77
C GLU A 15 -3.36 2.33 12.87
N TYR A 16 -3.40 1.07 12.41
CA TYR A 16 -2.44 0.53 11.45
C TYR A 16 -2.44 1.34 10.14
N TYR A 17 -3.61 1.59 9.53
CA TYR A 17 -3.71 2.38 8.29
C TYR A 17 -3.26 3.84 8.51
N LYS A 18 -3.64 4.44 9.65
CA LYS A 18 -3.21 5.80 10.02
C LYS A 18 -1.69 5.88 10.16
N ARG A 19 -1.06 4.89 10.79
CA ARG A 19 0.40 4.82 10.95
C ARG A 19 1.11 4.71 9.61
N VAL A 20 0.62 3.84 8.70
CA VAL A 20 1.16 3.74 7.34
C VAL A 20 1.03 5.08 6.62
N ASN A 21 -0.15 5.71 6.67
CA ASN A 21 -0.41 7.01 6.06
C ASN A 21 0.57 8.09 6.59
N THR A 22 0.82 8.14 7.90
CA THR A 22 1.79 9.07 8.48
C THR A 22 3.19 8.85 7.93
N VAL A 23 3.68 7.61 7.93
CA VAL A 23 5.05 7.29 7.48
C VAL A 23 5.22 7.58 5.98
N VAL A 24 4.26 7.19 5.15
CA VAL A 24 4.33 7.40 3.70
C VAL A 24 4.36 8.88 3.37
N ASN A 25 3.49 9.69 3.96
CA ASN A 25 3.49 11.14 3.73
C ASN A 25 4.77 11.81 4.23
N MET A 26 5.35 11.32 5.34
CA MET A 26 6.66 11.80 5.79
C MET A 26 7.75 11.51 4.75
N ILE A 27 7.78 10.30 4.18
CA ILE A 27 8.74 9.93 3.14
C ILE A 27 8.52 10.78 1.88
N LEU A 28 7.29 10.96 1.43
CA LEU A 28 6.99 11.83 0.30
C LEU A 28 7.49 13.27 0.53
N LYS A 29 7.23 13.83 1.72
CA LYS A 29 7.68 15.17 2.09
C LYS A 29 9.21 15.30 2.09
N LEU A 30 9.93 14.28 2.54
CA LEU A 30 11.40 14.27 2.49
C LEU A 30 11.95 14.39 1.06
N HIS A 31 11.16 13.99 0.05
CA HIS A 31 11.54 13.99 -1.35
C HIS A 31 10.75 15.00 -2.21
N GLU A 32 9.99 15.92 -1.62
CA GLU A 32 9.09 16.85 -2.34
C GLU A 32 9.82 17.73 -3.37
N ASN A 33 11.10 18.05 -3.12
CA ASN A 33 11.94 18.88 -3.99
C ASN A 33 12.87 18.08 -4.90
N THR A 34 12.75 16.74 -4.92
CA THR A 34 13.62 15.86 -5.70
C THR A 34 12.81 15.05 -6.70
N LYS A 35 13.15 15.16 -7.99
CA LYS A 35 12.59 14.28 -9.02
C LYS A 35 13.16 12.87 -8.87
N CYS A 36 12.45 12.01 -8.15
CA CYS A 36 12.86 10.64 -7.92
C CYS A 36 11.67 9.67 -7.94
N ASN A 37 11.96 8.40 -8.19
CA ASN A 37 11.01 7.31 -8.01
C ASN A 37 11.27 6.67 -6.65
N LEU A 38 10.20 6.34 -5.91
CA LEU A 38 10.28 5.68 -4.61
C LEU A 38 9.81 4.23 -4.72
N LEU A 39 10.60 3.30 -4.16
CA LEU A 39 10.24 1.89 -4.08
C LEU A 39 10.00 1.50 -2.62
N PHE A 40 8.79 1.02 -2.33
CA PHE A 40 8.42 0.48 -1.02
C PHE A 40 8.36 -1.04 -1.09
N VAL A 41 9.27 -1.72 -0.37
CA VAL A 41 9.24 -3.18 -0.19
C VAL A 41 8.56 -3.49 1.13
N VAL A 42 7.33 -3.99 1.06
CA VAL A 42 6.41 -4.09 2.21
C VAL A 42 5.56 -5.37 2.15
N HIS A 43 4.68 -5.54 3.14
CA HIS A 43 3.74 -6.66 3.18
C HIS A 43 2.44 -6.35 2.43
N ALA A 44 1.70 -7.40 2.03
CA ALA A 44 0.41 -7.31 1.35
C ALA A 44 -0.57 -6.27 1.95
N PRO A 45 -0.90 -6.27 3.25
CA PRO A 45 -1.79 -5.25 3.82
C PRO A 45 -1.22 -3.82 3.75
N THR A 46 0.10 -3.67 3.68
CA THR A 46 0.76 -2.37 3.57
C THR A 46 0.63 -1.81 2.15
N ILE A 47 0.61 -2.67 1.12
CA ILE A 47 0.31 -2.25 -0.27
C ILE A 47 -1.08 -1.58 -0.32
N ASP A 48 -2.10 -2.22 0.27
CA ASP A 48 -3.46 -1.65 0.35
C ASP A 48 -3.47 -0.32 1.11
N ALA A 49 -2.79 -0.25 2.26
CA ALA A 49 -2.74 0.94 3.10
C ALA A 49 -2.05 2.14 2.42
N ILE A 50 -0.93 1.90 1.73
CA ILE A 50 -0.26 2.93 0.91
C ILE A 50 -1.19 3.39 -0.22
N GLY A 51 -1.82 2.44 -0.92
CA GLY A 51 -2.75 2.75 -2.00
C GLY A 51 -3.91 3.62 -1.55
N ARG A 52 -4.56 3.27 -0.43
CA ARG A 52 -5.65 4.06 0.14
C ARG A 52 -5.18 5.45 0.58
N SER A 53 -4.03 5.53 1.24
CA SER A 53 -3.41 6.80 1.67
C SER A 53 -3.21 7.75 0.49
N LEU A 54 -2.53 7.29 -0.56
CA LEU A 54 -2.14 8.14 -1.68
C LEU A 54 -3.33 8.48 -2.59
N MET A 55 -4.22 7.53 -2.84
CA MET A 55 -5.43 7.76 -3.65
C MET A 55 -6.58 8.41 -2.87
N ASN A 56 -6.33 8.88 -1.64
CA ASN A 56 -7.29 9.52 -0.74
C ASN A 56 -8.60 8.72 -0.55
N LYS A 57 -8.45 7.42 -0.26
CA LYS A 57 -9.56 6.51 -0.01
C LYS A 57 -9.74 6.27 1.49
N PRO A 58 -10.99 6.18 1.98
CA PRO A 58 -11.25 5.91 3.39
C PRO A 58 -10.67 4.55 3.81
N ALA A 59 -10.22 4.42 5.05
CA ALA A 59 -9.82 3.14 5.65
C ALA A 59 -10.87 2.64 6.66
N THR A 60 -12.14 3.01 6.47
CA THR A 60 -13.23 2.70 7.40
C THR A 60 -13.94 1.41 7.03
N GLY A 61 -14.36 0.64 8.03
CA GLY A 61 -15.14 -0.59 7.83
C GLY A 61 -14.34 -1.79 7.33
N LEU A 62 -13.01 -1.73 7.40
CA LEU A 62 -12.14 -2.86 7.07
C LEU A 62 -12.22 -3.92 8.16
N SER A 63 -12.45 -5.18 7.77
CA SER A 63 -12.58 -6.29 8.72
C SER A 63 -11.25 -7.03 8.94
N ASN A 64 -11.09 -7.63 10.12
CA ASN A 64 -9.98 -8.56 10.39
C ASN A 64 -9.97 -9.74 9.41
N TYR A 65 -11.16 -10.17 8.97
CA TYR A 65 -11.30 -11.23 7.98
C TYR A 65 -10.67 -10.83 6.63
N GLU A 66 -10.99 -9.65 6.11
CA GLU A 66 -10.39 -9.17 4.84
C GLU A 66 -8.88 -8.99 4.95
N LEU A 67 -8.40 -8.44 6.07
CA LEU A 67 -6.96 -8.32 6.33
C LEU A 67 -6.24 -9.68 6.31
N SER A 68 -6.86 -10.71 6.90
CA SER A 68 -6.31 -12.08 6.89
C SER A 68 -6.23 -12.69 5.49
N LYS A 69 -6.98 -12.14 4.52
CA LYS A 69 -7.07 -12.63 3.13
C LYS A 69 -6.30 -11.77 2.13
N MET A 70 -5.55 -10.76 2.59
CA MET A 70 -4.78 -9.86 1.71
C MET A 70 -3.84 -10.61 0.76
N GLY A 71 -3.26 -11.75 1.18
CA GLY A 71 -2.37 -12.55 0.33
C GLY A 71 -3.04 -13.14 -0.93
N ILE A 72 -4.38 -13.24 -0.96
CA ILE A 72 -5.13 -13.67 -2.15
C ILE A 72 -5.19 -12.54 -3.19
N HIS A 73 -5.22 -11.28 -2.73
CA HIS A 73 -5.31 -10.10 -3.57
C HIS A 73 -3.94 -9.55 -3.99
N PHE A 74 -2.94 -9.78 -3.14
CA PHE A 74 -1.55 -9.42 -3.35
C PHE A 74 -0.67 -10.68 -3.17
N PRO A 75 -0.54 -11.53 -4.20
CA PRO A 75 0.38 -12.66 -4.18
C PRO A 75 1.84 -12.23 -3.96
N TYR A 76 2.73 -13.19 -3.71
CA TYR A 76 4.15 -12.88 -3.56
C TYR A 76 4.72 -12.10 -4.74
N ALA A 77 5.60 -11.13 -4.44
CA ALA A 77 6.19 -10.21 -5.41
C ALA A 77 5.16 -9.40 -6.23
N SER A 78 3.98 -9.16 -5.67
CA SER A 78 3.01 -8.18 -6.20
C SER A 78 3.66 -6.80 -6.33
N VAL A 79 3.47 -6.17 -7.49
CA VAL A 79 3.95 -4.80 -7.74
C VAL A 79 2.76 -3.93 -8.11
N VAL A 80 2.67 -2.78 -7.44
CA VAL A 80 1.68 -1.73 -7.73
C VAL A 80 2.44 -0.44 -8.01
N GLY A 81 2.13 0.20 -9.14
CA GLY A 81 2.64 1.52 -9.49
C GLY A 81 1.61 2.60 -9.19
N LEU A 82 2.01 3.66 -8.51
CA LEU A 82 1.22 4.87 -8.35
C LEU A 82 2.02 6.04 -8.92
N GLU A 83 1.34 6.93 -9.63
CA GLU A 83 1.93 8.15 -10.15
C GLU A 83 1.17 9.37 -9.64
N GLU A 84 1.90 10.43 -9.35
CA GLU A 84 1.33 11.73 -9.01
C GLU A 84 1.00 12.48 -10.31
N THR A 85 -0.30 12.72 -10.55
CA THR A 85 -0.80 13.29 -11.82
C THR A 85 -0.60 14.80 -11.94
N THR A 86 -0.55 15.50 -10.81
CA THR A 86 -0.32 16.93 -10.75
C THR A 86 0.56 17.23 -9.54
N PRO A 87 1.36 18.31 -9.54
CA PRO A 87 2.22 18.70 -8.41
C PRO A 87 1.50 18.97 -7.07
N ASN A 88 0.20 18.73 -6.99
CA ASN A 88 -0.67 18.97 -5.84
C ASN A 88 -1.31 17.67 -5.30
N GLY A 89 -0.67 16.51 -5.49
CA GLY A 89 -0.93 15.34 -4.65
C GLY A 89 -2.09 14.44 -5.07
N LYS A 90 -2.59 14.53 -6.31
CA LYS A 90 -3.56 13.53 -6.81
C LYS A 90 -2.81 12.33 -7.38
N TRP A 91 -2.79 11.24 -6.62
CA TRP A 91 -2.21 9.97 -7.05
C TRP A 91 -3.22 9.13 -7.82
N GLN A 92 -2.74 8.44 -8.84
CA GLN A 92 -3.52 7.44 -9.58
C GLN A 92 -2.74 6.16 -9.76
N LEU A 93 -3.48 5.07 -10.03
CA LEU A 93 -2.89 3.80 -10.40
C LEU A 93 -2.25 3.91 -11.78
N MET A 94 -0.96 3.57 -11.86
CA MET A 94 -0.25 3.39 -13.11
C MET A 94 -0.44 1.95 -13.59
N PRO A 95 -1.15 1.72 -14.71
CA PRO A 95 -1.39 0.37 -15.21
C PRO A 95 -0.11 -0.22 -15.79
N ASN A 96 0.05 -1.55 -15.65
CA ASN A 96 1.07 -2.34 -16.33
C ASN A 96 2.53 -1.88 -16.11
N ILE A 97 2.85 -1.40 -14.90
CA ILE A 97 4.21 -0.93 -14.58
C ILE A 97 5.29 -2.00 -14.80
N LEU A 98 4.93 -3.26 -14.59
CA LEU A 98 5.76 -4.42 -14.92
C LEU A 98 4.88 -5.51 -15.52
N PRO A 99 5.41 -6.31 -16.45
CA PRO A 99 4.74 -7.53 -16.88
C PRO A 99 4.61 -8.47 -15.68
N PRO A 100 3.44 -9.14 -15.49
CA PRO A 100 3.30 -10.13 -14.45
C PRO A 100 4.26 -11.30 -14.71
N ILE A 101 4.84 -11.82 -13.64
CA ILE A 101 5.69 -13.01 -13.66
C ILE A 101 4.85 -14.16 -13.13
N SER A 102 4.85 -15.27 -13.85
CA SER A 102 4.25 -16.52 -13.41
C SER A 102 5.30 -17.61 -13.31
N CYS A 103 5.31 -18.36 -12.21
CA CYS A 103 6.21 -19.49 -11.98
C CYS A 103 5.46 -20.61 -11.24
N LEU A 104 5.55 -21.85 -11.73
CA LEU A 104 4.88 -23.02 -11.14
C LEU A 104 3.38 -22.77 -10.87
N ASP A 105 2.66 -22.19 -11.84
CA ASP A 105 1.23 -21.82 -11.75
C ASP A 105 0.88 -20.73 -10.74
N PHE A 106 1.87 -20.10 -10.09
CA PHE A 106 1.68 -18.91 -9.25
C PHE A 106 1.98 -17.65 -10.05
N SER A 107 1.04 -16.71 -10.06
CA SER A 107 1.21 -15.38 -10.66
C SER A 107 1.37 -14.33 -9.59
N ASN A 108 2.24 -13.34 -9.82
CA ASN A 108 2.31 -12.13 -8.99
C ASN A 108 1.24 -11.08 -9.35
N ARG A 109 0.25 -11.44 -10.18
CA ARG A 109 -0.79 -10.54 -10.63
C ARG A 109 -1.65 -10.06 -9.46
N VAL A 110 -1.66 -8.75 -9.25
CA VAL A 110 -2.50 -8.09 -8.25
C VAL A 110 -3.96 -8.12 -8.69
N ASN A 111 -4.86 -8.35 -7.74
CA ASN A 111 -6.29 -8.13 -7.92
C ASN A 111 -6.58 -6.63 -7.94
N ILE A 112 -6.51 -6.01 -9.12
CA ILE A 112 -6.70 -4.56 -9.29
C ILE A 112 -8.09 -4.12 -8.83
N ASN A 113 -9.15 -4.90 -9.05
CA ASN A 113 -10.50 -4.56 -8.62
C ASN A 113 -10.59 -4.43 -7.09
N PHE A 114 -9.89 -5.32 -6.37
CA PHE A 114 -9.79 -5.21 -4.93
C PHE A 114 -8.98 -3.96 -4.52
N PHE A 115 -7.82 -3.72 -5.13
CA PHE A 115 -7.00 -2.55 -4.83
C PHE A 115 -7.70 -1.21 -5.15
N THR A 116 -8.52 -1.17 -6.20
CA THR A 116 -9.24 0.04 -6.62
C THR A 116 -10.60 0.21 -5.96
N ARG A 117 -11.01 -0.71 -5.08
CA ARG A 117 -12.27 -0.59 -4.31
C ARG A 117 -12.34 0.72 -3.51
N PRO A 118 -13.56 1.21 -3.19
CA PRO A 118 -13.75 2.37 -2.32
C PRO A 118 -13.04 2.23 -0.96
#